data_AF-A0A0F8V6R1-F1
#
_entry.id   AF-A0A0F8V6R1-F1
#
_cell.length_a   1.000
_cell.length_b   1.000
_cell.length_c   1.000
_cell.angle_alpha   90.00
_cell.angle_beta   90.00
_cell.angle_gamma   90.00
#
_symmetry.space_group_name_H-M   'P 1'
#
loop_
_entity.id
_entity.type
_entity.pdbx_description
1 polymer ?
#
loop_
_entity_poly.entity_id
_entity_poly.type
_entity_poly.pdbx_seq_one_letter_code
_entity_poly.pdbx_strand_id
1 'polypeptide(L)'
;MNKKGQASLAIVTAIFIFIVGMSAINLYKDDITLSRTINGINCVDSSAISDGFKLTCLGFDLIVPISIILVISVTFGLVVNKFIKGRK
;
A
#
# COMPACT_ATOMS: atom_id res chain seq x y z
N MET A 1 34.29 -1.30 1.94
CA MET A 1 33.33 -1.37 0.81
C MET A 1 33.15 0.02 0.21
N ASN A 2 33.31 0.16 -1.10
CA ASN A 2 33.33 1.45 -1.80
C ASN A 2 31.93 2.10 -1.77
N LYS A 3 31.81 3.38 -1.33
CA LYS A 3 30.52 4.08 -1.12
C LYS A 3 29.59 4.06 -2.34
N LYS A 4 30.15 3.92 -3.55
CA LYS A 4 29.40 3.84 -4.83
C LYS A 4 28.63 2.53 -5.01
N GLY A 5 29.20 1.39 -4.59
CA GLY A 5 28.54 0.08 -4.71
C GLY A 5 27.41 -0.13 -3.70
N GLN A 6 27.46 0.59 -2.58
CA GLN A 6 26.41 0.52 -1.56
C GLN A 6 25.14 1.30 -1.97
N ALA A 7 25.30 2.34 -2.80
CA ALA A 7 24.20 3.15 -3.32
C ALA A 7 23.44 2.45 -4.44
N SER A 8 24.14 1.78 -5.37
CA SER A 8 23.49 0.99 -6.43
C SER A 8 22.69 -0.17 -5.86
N LEU A 9 23.22 -0.88 -4.86
CA LEU A 9 22.50 -1.94 -4.15
C LEU A 9 21.19 -1.43 -3.53
N ALA A 10 21.21 -0.22 -2.94
CA ALA A 10 20.02 0.35 -2.32
C ALA A 10 18.89 0.66 -3.30
N ILE A 11 19.22 1.13 -4.51
CA ILE A 11 18.23 1.37 -5.56
C ILE A 11 17.59 0.05 -5.98
N VAL A 12 18.40 -0.98 -6.22
CA VAL A 12 17.89 -2.30 -6.62
C VAL A 12 16.98 -2.89 -5.55
N THR A 13 17.37 -2.79 -4.28
CA THR A 13 16.52 -3.23 -3.15
C THR A 13 15.22 -2.43 -3.05
N ALA A 14 15.26 -1.11 -3.28
CA ALA A 14 14.06 -0.27 -3.25
C ALA A 14 13.08 -0.64 -4.38
N ILE A 15 13.58 -0.86 -5.60
CA ILE A 15 12.76 -1.31 -6.72
C ILE A 15 12.13 -2.68 -6.42
N PHE A 16 12.91 -3.60 -5.86
CA PHE A 16 12.39 -4.92 -5.48
C PHE A 16 11.27 -4.83 -4.44
N ILE A 17 11.46 -4.05 -3.38
CA ILE A 17 10.44 -3.82 -2.35
C ILE A 17 9.19 -3.16 -2.94
N PHE A 18 9.36 -2.21 -3.86
CA PHE A 18 8.24 -1.57 -4.53
C PHE A 18 7.42 -2.57 -5.36
N ILE A 19 8.08 -3.39 -6.17
CA ILE A 19 7.41 -4.40 -7.00
C ILE A 19 6.69 -5.41 -6.12
N VAL A 20 7.38 -6.00 -5.14
CA VAL A 20 6.77 -6.98 -4.22
C VAL A 20 5.62 -6.36 -3.43
N GLY A 21 5.80 -5.13 -2.94
CA GLY A 21 4.78 -4.39 -2.20
C GLY A 21 3.52 -4.18 -3.05
N MET A 22 3.68 -3.70 -4.29
CA MET A 22 2.55 -3.51 -5.20
C MET A 22 1.90 -4.83 -5.64
N SER A 23 2.69 -5.89 -5.84
CA SER A 23 2.14 -7.22 -6.14
C SER A 23 1.32 -7.78 -4.99
N ALA A 24 1.73 -7.56 -3.74
CA ALA A 24 0.97 -7.98 -2.56
C ALA A 24 -0.40 -7.28 -2.48
N ILE A 25 -0.51 -6.03 -2.95
CA ILE A 25 -1.79 -5.30 -2.99
C ILE A 25 -2.81 -6.02 -3.89
N ASN A 26 -2.36 -6.57 -5.02
CA ASN A 26 -3.24 -7.30 -5.92
C ASN A 26 -3.81 -8.58 -5.30
N LEU A 27 -3.15 -9.19 -4.31
CA LEU A 27 -3.60 -10.45 -3.71
C LEU A 27 -4.90 -10.30 -2.92
N TYR A 28 -5.09 -9.17 -2.24
CA TYR A 28 -6.26 -8.95 -1.39
C TYR A 28 -7.26 -7.96 -1.98
N LYS A 29 -6.94 -7.32 -3.11
CA LYS A 29 -7.83 -6.35 -3.78
C LYS A 29 -9.16 -7.00 -4.17
N ASP A 30 -9.12 -8.22 -4.67
CA ASP A 30 -10.31 -8.94 -5.09
C ASP A 30 -11.18 -9.34 -3.88
N ASP A 31 -10.57 -9.75 -2.77
CA ASP A 31 -11.28 -10.05 -1.52
C ASP A 31 -11.96 -8.82 -0.91
N ILE A 32 -11.30 -7.66 -0.96
CA ILE A 32 -11.90 -6.38 -0.54
C ILE A 32 -13.07 -6.01 -1.45
N THR A 33 -12.90 -6.19 -2.76
CA THR A 33 -13.97 -5.91 -3.73
C THR A 33 -15.16 -6.82 -3.50
N LEU A 34 -14.92 -8.12 -3.27
CA LEU A 34 -15.94 -9.11 -2.96
C LEU A 34 -16.66 -8.77 -1.64
N SER A 35 -15.92 -8.38 -0.61
CA SER A 35 -16.45 -7.98 0.71
C SER A 35 -17.37 -6.76 0.64
N ARG A 36 -17.21 -5.90 -0.38
CA ARG A 36 -18.08 -4.73 -0.63
C ARG A 36 -19.36 -5.08 -1.39
N THR A 37 -19.46 -6.26 -1.99
CA THR A 37 -20.65 -6.67 -2.74
C THR A 37 -21.82 -7.05 -1.84
N ILE A 38 -22.96 -7.33 -2.48
CA ILE A 38 -24.22 -7.78 -1.87
C ILE A 38 -24.07 -9.04 -1.02
N ASN A 39 -23.04 -9.86 -1.29
CA ASN A 39 -22.74 -11.08 -0.55
C ASN A 39 -21.89 -10.85 0.71
N GLY A 40 -21.47 -9.61 0.97
CA GLY A 40 -20.66 -9.21 2.12
C GLY A 40 -21.31 -8.07 2.91
N ILE A 41 -20.56 -6.99 3.11
CA ILE A 41 -20.99 -5.82 3.90
C ILE A 41 -21.99 -4.94 3.10
N ASN A 42 -22.23 -5.27 1.83
CA ASN A 42 -23.14 -4.61 0.90
C ASN A 42 -22.97 -3.08 0.87
N CYS A 43 -21.76 -2.66 0.48
CA CYS A 43 -21.40 -1.25 0.37
C CYS A 43 -21.84 -0.61 -0.97
N VAL A 44 -22.73 -1.26 -1.72
CA VAL A 44 -23.18 -0.83 -3.05
C VAL A 44 -24.29 0.23 -2.94
N ASP A 45 -25.20 0.07 -1.98
CA ASP A 45 -26.36 0.94 -1.80
C ASP A 45 -26.26 1.78 -0.52
N SER A 46 -25.65 2.96 -0.62
CA SER A 46 -25.41 3.88 0.51
C SER A 46 -26.68 4.32 1.27
N SER A 47 -27.85 4.23 0.64
CA SER A 47 -29.17 4.58 1.17
C SER A 47 -29.83 3.47 1.99
N ALA A 48 -29.39 2.21 1.84
CA ALA A 48 -29.96 1.05 2.54
C ALA A 48 -29.09 0.56 3.72
N ILE A 49 -27.91 1.16 3.92
CA ILE A 49 -26.93 0.74 4.93
C ILE A 49 -27.21 1.44 6.27
N SER A 50 -27.32 0.65 7.34
CA SER A 50 -27.38 1.16 8.73
C SER A 50 -26.12 1.96 9.08
N ASP A 51 -26.25 3.03 9.86
CA ASP A 51 -25.14 3.99 10.10
C ASP A 51 -23.86 3.35 10.66
N GLY A 52 -23.97 2.24 11.42
CA GLY A 52 -22.79 1.50 11.90
C GLY A 52 -21.99 0.80 10.80
N PHE A 53 -22.65 0.40 9.71
CA PHE A 53 -22.01 -0.26 8.57
C PHE A 53 -21.39 0.74 7.57
N LYS A 54 -21.86 1.99 7.55
CA LYS A 54 -21.27 3.04 6.70
C LYS A 54 -19.81 3.31 7.03
N LEU A 55 -19.47 3.36 8.32
CA LEU A 55 -18.09 3.56 8.77
C LEU A 55 -17.19 2.40 8.33
N THR A 56 -17.71 1.18 8.41
CA THR A 56 -17.00 -0.03 7.98
C THR A 56 -16.77 -0.02 6.47
N CYS A 57 -17.77 0.32 5.67
CA CYS A 57 -17.61 0.47 4.22
C CYS A 57 -16.55 1.51 3.83
N LEU A 58 -16.51 2.65 4.52
CA LEU A 58 -15.48 3.66 4.31
C LEU A 58 -14.08 3.11 4.65
N GLY A 59 -13.97 2.36 5.76
CA GLY A 59 -12.74 1.69 6.16
C GLY A 59 -12.23 0.74 5.06
N PHE A 60 -13.10 -0.10 4.50
CA PHE A 60 -12.74 -1.02 3.42
C PHE A 60 -12.30 -0.30 2.14
N ASP A 61 -12.93 0.82 1.79
CA ASP A 61 -12.53 1.63 0.63
C ASP A 61 -11.14 2.27 0.82
N LEU A 62 -10.78 2.57 2.08
CA LEU A 62 -9.50 3.19 2.43
C LEU A 62 -8.33 2.20 2.52
N ILE A 63 -8.58 0.89 2.68
CA ILE A 63 -7.49 -0.10 2.84
C ILE A 63 -6.54 -0.10 1.63
N VAL A 64 -7.08 -0.17 0.41
CA VAL A 64 -6.26 -0.20 -0.82
C VAL A 64 -5.42 1.07 -0.96
N PRO A 65 -5.97 2.30 -0.92
CA PRO A 65 -5.17 3.51 -1.06
C PRO A 65 -4.17 3.69 0.09
N ILE A 66 -4.51 3.34 1.34
CA ILE A 66 -3.58 3.43 2.47
C ILE A 66 -2.38 2.49 2.25
N SER A 67 -2.61 1.26 1.79
CA SER A 67 -1.53 0.32 1.50
C SER A 67 -0.60 0.81 0.38
N ILE A 68 -1.14 1.44 -0.67
CA ILE A 68 -0.34 2.05 -1.74
C ILE A 68 0.57 3.15 -1.17
N ILE A 69 0.01 4.04 -0.35
CA ILE A 69 0.77 5.12 0.30
C ILE A 69 1.88 4.54 1.20
N LEU A 70 1.61 3.46 1.91
CA LEU A 70 2.58 2.78 2.77
C LEU A 70 3.75 2.21 1.95
N VAL A 71 3.46 1.49 0.86
CA VAL A 71 4.50 0.94 -0.04
C VAL A 71 5.38 2.05 -0.61
N ILE A 72 4.77 3.15 -1.08
CA ILE A 72 5.50 4.32 -1.58
C ILE A 72 6.36 4.94 -0.48
N SER A 73 5.81 5.11 0.72
CA SER A 73 6.51 5.74 1.86
C SER A 73 7.73 4.95 2.29
N VAL A 74 7.61 3.62 2.37
CA VAL A 74 8.73 2.72 2.72
C VAL A 74 9.81 2.75 1.63
N THR A 75 9.40 2.65 0.37
CA THR A 75 10.32 2.67 -0.77
C THR A 75 11.08 4.00 -0.83
N PHE A 76 10.36 5.12 -0.76
CA PHE A 76 10.95 6.45 -0.82
C PHE A 76 11.81 6.74 0.41
N GLY A 77 11.38 6.29 1.59
CA GLY A 77 12.16 6.39 2.83
C GLY A 77 13.51 5.68 2.74
N LEU A 78 13.56 4.48 2.13
CA LEU A 78 14.80 3.75 1.89
C LEU A 78 15.75 4.51 0.95
N VAL A 79 15.21 5.07 -0.13
CA VAL A 79 15.99 5.88 -1.09
C VAL A 79 16.50 7.15 -0.39
N VAL A 80 15.63 7.91 0.26
CA VAL A 80 15.99 9.16 0.95
C VAL A 80 17.04 8.92 2.04
N ASN A 81 16.88 7.91 2.88
CA ASN A 81 17.82 7.63 3.96
C ASN A 81 19.23 7.32 3.42
N LYS A 82 19.32 6.55 2.33
CA LYS A 82 20.60 6.20 1.72
C LYS A 82 21.26 7.37 0.98
N PHE A 83 20.48 8.14 0.21
CA PHE A 83 21.01 9.18 -0.68
C PHE A 83 21.14 10.57 -0.05
N ILE A 84 20.29 10.89 0.94
CA ILE A 84 20.29 12.18 1.63
C ILE A 84 21.05 12.09 2.95
N LYS A 85 20.80 11.05 3.76
CA LYS A 85 21.44 10.89 5.08
C LYS A 85 22.82 10.22 5.02
N GLY A 86 23.00 9.25 4.12
CA GLY A 86 24.29 8.57 3.88
C GLY A 86 25.37 9.42 3.15
N ARG A 87 25.04 10.65 2.75
CA ARG A 87 26.00 11.62 2.20
C ARG A 87 26.66 12.52 3.24
N LYS A 88 26.22 12.50 4.51
CA LYS A 88 26.94 13.10 5.64
C LYS A 88 28.01 12.14 6.16
#